data_AF-A0AA42TIT6-F1
#
_entry.id   AF-A0AA42TIT6-F1
#
_cell.length_a   1.000
_cell.length_b   1.000
_cell.length_c   1.000
_cell.angle_alpha   90.00
_cell.angle_beta   90.00
_cell.angle_gamma   90.00
#
_symmetry.space_group_name_H-M   'P 1'
#
loop_
_entity.id
_entity.type
_entity.pdbx_description
1 polymer ?
#
loop_
_entity_poly.entity_id
_entity_poly.type
_entity_poly.pdbx_seq_one_letter_code
_entity_poly.pdbx_strand_id
1 'polypeptide(L)'
;MTEHLDMAILSAYLDNELDAAAQRHAAAHLAGCPQCRATLAELDGLGQGLRALACPELPAELQARLQRPFAPPPVRSWWARHWAQGIGAAASVLLGLLLGYTLPGQPPGSSPSHDLLAVLGSTPPGALCARPEFCYLKVNLK
;
A
#
# COMPACT_ATOMS: atom_id res chain seq x y z
N MET A 1 41.22 -40.70 -18.86
CA MET A 1 41.10 -39.22 -18.83
C MET A 1 39.82 -38.94 -18.07
N THR A 2 39.92 -38.73 -16.76
CA THR A 2 38.76 -38.42 -15.92
C THR A 2 38.49 -36.94 -16.06
N GLU A 3 37.52 -36.59 -16.91
CA GLU A 3 36.99 -35.23 -16.96
C GLU A 3 36.38 -34.93 -15.59
N HIS A 4 36.93 -33.92 -14.90
CA HIS A 4 36.46 -33.48 -13.59
C HIS A 4 35.32 -32.48 -13.77
N LEU A 5 34.43 -32.40 -12.78
CA LEU A 5 33.45 -31.31 -12.72
C LEU A 5 34.18 -29.97 -12.64
N ASP A 6 33.64 -28.99 -13.37
CA ASP A 6 34.14 -27.62 -13.27
C ASP A 6 33.85 -27.02 -11.87
N MET A 7 34.55 -25.93 -11.55
CA MET A 7 34.41 -25.27 -10.25
C MET A 7 33.03 -24.63 -10.07
N ALA A 8 32.40 -24.15 -11.15
CA ALA A 8 31.11 -23.47 -11.10
C ALA A 8 29.98 -24.44 -10.72
N ILE A 9 29.98 -25.64 -11.29
CA ILE A 9 29.05 -26.72 -11.01
C ILE A 9 29.28 -27.25 -9.59
N LEU A 10 30.52 -27.36 -9.10
CA LEU A 10 30.78 -27.73 -7.71
C LEU A 10 30.22 -26.69 -6.72
N SER A 11 30.39 -25.40 -6.98
CA SER A 11 29.81 -24.33 -6.16
C SER A 11 28.27 -24.38 -6.21
N ALA A 12 27.69 -24.41 -7.41
CA ALA A 12 26.24 -24.44 -7.60
C ALA A 12 25.61 -25.72 -6.99
N TYR A 13 26.33 -26.85 -7.00
CA TYR A 13 25.89 -28.07 -6.31
C TYR A 13 25.80 -27.86 -4.79
N LEU A 14 26.78 -27.16 -4.20
CA LEU A 14 26.83 -26.86 -2.77
C LEU A 14 25.71 -25.90 -2.36
N ASP A 15 25.46 -24.89 -3.19
CA ASP A 15 24.40 -23.88 -2.99
C ASP A 15 23.00 -24.38 -3.38
N ASN A 16 22.89 -25.60 -3.90
CA ASN A 16 21.66 -26.23 -4.38
C ASN A 16 20.95 -25.41 -5.49
N GLU A 17 21.75 -24.83 -6.39
CA GLU A 17 21.32 -23.98 -7.51
C GLU A 17 21.26 -24.71 -8.85
N LEU A 18 21.70 -25.97 -8.91
CA LEU A 18 21.61 -26.79 -10.12
C LEU A 18 20.17 -27.28 -10.36
N ASP A 19 19.83 -27.47 -11.64
CA ASP A 19 18.59 -28.17 -11.99
C ASP A 19 18.63 -29.65 -11.57
N ALA A 20 17.47 -30.30 -11.56
CA ALA A 20 17.34 -31.69 -11.10
C ALA A 20 18.12 -32.73 -11.94
N ALA A 21 18.45 -32.43 -13.20
CA ALA A 21 19.25 -33.32 -14.03
C ALA A 21 20.74 -33.15 -13.72
N ALA A 22 21.22 -31.91 -13.66
CA ALA A 22 22.58 -31.54 -13.31
C ALA A 22 22.93 -31.98 -11.88
N GLN A 23 22.01 -31.81 -10.91
CA GLN A 23 22.21 -32.25 -9.52
C GLN A 23 22.45 -33.76 -9.43
N ARG A 24 21.69 -34.57 -10.20
CA ARG A 24 21.87 -36.03 -10.26
C ARG A 24 23.18 -36.42 -10.93
N HIS A 25 23.55 -35.73 -12.01
CA HIS A 25 24.81 -35.97 -12.70
C HIS A 25 26.03 -35.66 -11.81
N ALA A 26 26.02 -34.50 -11.16
CA ALA A 26 27.03 -34.08 -10.20
C ALA A 26 27.14 -35.08 -9.04
N ALA A 27 26.01 -35.50 -8.45
CA ALA A 27 25.99 -36.51 -7.38
C ALA A 27 26.59 -37.86 -7.82
N ALA A 28 26.27 -38.34 -9.02
CA ALA A 28 26.85 -39.57 -9.57
C ALA A 28 28.36 -39.44 -9.78
N HIS A 29 28.83 -38.30 -10.28
CA HIS A 29 30.26 -38.04 -10.44
C HIS A 29 30.97 -37.98 -9.08
N LEU A 30 30.40 -37.28 -8.10
CA LEU A 30 30.92 -37.17 -6.75
C LEU A 30 30.98 -38.52 -6.03
N ALA A 31 30.14 -39.50 -6.38
CA ALA A 31 30.28 -40.87 -5.86
C ALA A 31 31.55 -41.58 -6.37
N GLY A 32 31.96 -41.30 -7.62
CA GLY A 32 33.11 -41.94 -8.26
C GLY A 32 34.44 -41.18 -8.15
N CYS A 33 34.42 -39.84 -8.00
CA CYS A 33 35.63 -39.02 -8.08
C CYS A 33 36.09 -38.50 -6.71
N PRO A 34 37.19 -39.02 -6.12
CA PRO A 34 37.71 -38.51 -4.85
C PRO A 34 38.24 -37.08 -4.93
N GLN A 35 38.76 -36.65 -6.09
CA GLN A 35 39.33 -35.32 -6.26
C GLN A 35 38.25 -34.23 -6.22
N CYS A 36 37.13 -34.42 -6.94
CA CYS A 36 36.01 -33.49 -6.87
C CYS A 36 35.38 -33.47 -5.47
N ARG A 37 35.36 -34.59 -4.74
CA ARG A 37 34.92 -34.61 -3.33
C ARG A 37 35.83 -33.78 -2.43
N ALA A 38 37.15 -33.88 -2.61
CA ALA A 38 38.11 -33.10 -1.85
C ALA A 38 37.93 -31.60 -2.11
N THR A 39 37.81 -31.20 -3.38
CA THR A 39 37.54 -29.80 -3.76
C THR A 39 36.20 -29.30 -3.19
N LEU A 40 35.15 -30.12 -3.22
CA LEU A 40 33.86 -29.76 -2.63
C LEU A 40 33.97 -29.55 -1.11
N ALA A 41 34.71 -30.40 -0.40
CA ALA A 41 34.94 -30.26 1.03
C ALA A 41 35.76 -29.00 1.38
N GLU A 42 36.73 -28.63 0.55
CA GLU A 42 37.47 -27.37 0.69
C GLU A 42 36.54 -26.15 0.56
N LEU A 43 35.66 -26.15 -0.45
CA LEU A 43 34.66 -25.08 -0.66
C LEU A 43 33.70 -24.97 0.52
N ASP A 44 33.17 -26.10 1.02
CA ASP A 44 32.28 -26.10 2.17
C ASP A 44 33.00 -25.62 3.45
N GLY A 45 34.25 -26.04 3.65
CA GLY A 45 35.09 -25.58 4.76
C GLY A 45 35.28 -24.05 4.76
N LEU A 46 35.51 -23.45 3.58
CA LEU A 46 35.57 -21.98 3.44
C LEU A 46 34.22 -21.33 3.81
N GLY A 47 33.10 -21.88 3.31
CA GLY A 47 31.76 -21.38 3.64
C GLY A 47 31.43 -21.48 5.13
N GLN A 48 31.82 -22.57 5.79
CA GLN A 48 31.69 -22.73 7.24
C GLN A 48 32.54 -21.73 8.01
N GLY A 49 33.79 -21.50 7.57
CA GLY A 49 34.67 -20.49 8.17
C GLY A 49 34.08 -19.07 8.10
N LEU A 50 33.49 -18.70 6.96
CA LEU A 50 32.80 -17.43 6.81
C LEU A 50 31.57 -17.32 7.71
N ARG A 51 30.77 -18.40 7.83
CA ARG A 51 29.59 -18.44 8.72
C ARG A 51 29.95 -18.39 10.21
N ALA A 52 31.15 -18.82 10.58
CA ALA A 52 31.64 -18.77 11.96
C ALA A 52 32.07 -17.36 12.40
N LEU A 53 32.21 -16.41 11.46
CA LEU A 53 32.51 -15.03 11.79
C LEU A 53 31.36 -14.40 12.58
N ALA A 54 31.71 -13.59 13.59
CA ALA A 54 30.73 -12.87 14.38
C ALA A 54 29.95 -11.90 13.48
N CYS A 55 28.67 -12.19 13.27
CA CYS A 55 27.77 -11.27 12.59
C CYS A 55 27.21 -10.27 13.63
N PRO A 56 27.33 -8.95 13.40
CA PRO A 56 26.78 -7.98 14.32
C PRO A 56 25.27 -8.14 14.46
N GLU A 57 24.75 -7.92 15.66
CA GLU A 57 23.30 -7.93 15.86
C GLU A 57 22.64 -6.84 15.01
N LEU A 58 21.51 -7.20 14.41
CA LEU A 58 20.74 -6.28 13.58
C LEU A 58 20.03 -5.26 14.50
N PRO A 59 20.12 -3.94 14.23
CA PRO A 59 19.42 -2.94 15.02
C PRO A 59 17.91 -3.23 15.10
N ALA A 60 17.32 -3.03 16.29
CA ALA A 60 15.92 -3.36 16.56
C ALA A 60 14.95 -2.69 15.58
N GLU A 61 15.24 -1.45 15.17
CA GLU A 61 14.44 -0.69 14.21
C GLU A 61 14.44 -1.35 12.83
N LEU A 62 15.59 -1.88 12.41
CA LEU A 62 15.72 -2.57 11.13
C LEU A 62 15.03 -3.92 11.18
N GLN A 63 15.18 -4.66 12.27
CA GLN A 63 14.47 -5.92 12.48
C GLN A 63 12.94 -5.72 12.44
N ALA A 64 12.43 -4.70 13.12
CA ALA A 64 11.00 -4.38 13.11
C ALA A 64 10.51 -3.99 11.70
N ARG A 65 11.31 -3.26 10.92
CA ARG A 65 10.97 -2.91 9.53
C ARG A 65 10.92 -4.13 8.62
N LEU A 66 11.82 -5.09 8.79
CA LEU A 66 11.86 -6.33 8.01
C LEU A 66 10.69 -7.27 8.34
N GLN A 67 10.18 -7.22 9.58
CA GLN A 67 9.05 -8.06 10.00
C GLN A 67 7.68 -7.53 9.55
N ARG A 68 7.53 -6.23 9.29
CA ARG A 68 6.24 -5.63 8.87
C ARG A 68 5.58 -6.30 7.67
N PRO A 69 6.29 -6.64 6.57
CA PRO A 69 5.67 -7.29 5.42
C PRO A 69 5.15 -8.70 5.71
N PHE A 70 5.72 -9.38 6.71
CA PHE A 70 5.34 -10.73 7.12
C PHE A 70 4.35 -10.75 8.29
N ALA A 71 4.01 -9.59 8.86
CA ALA A 71 3.04 -9.50 9.92
C ALA A 71 1.65 -9.92 9.38
N PRO A 72 0.93 -10.83 10.05
CA PRO A 72 -0.41 -11.21 9.62
C PRO A 72 -1.30 -9.96 9.64
N PRO A 73 -2.20 -9.81 8.64
CA PRO A 73 -3.13 -8.69 8.65
C PRO A 73 -3.96 -8.74 9.94
N PRO A 74 -4.28 -7.58 10.55
CA PRO A 74 -5.11 -7.58 11.75
C PRO A 74 -6.43 -8.29 11.44
N VAL A 75 -6.74 -9.31 12.24
CA VAL A 75 -7.99 -10.07 12.12
C VAL A 75 -9.17 -9.17 12.47
N ARG A 76 -9.68 -8.46 11.47
CA ARG A 76 -10.80 -7.55 11.67
C ARG A 76 -12.05 -8.40 11.93
N SER A 77 -12.45 -8.48 13.20
CA SER A 77 -13.61 -9.26 13.63
C SER A 77 -14.80 -8.96 12.72
N TRP A 78 -15.32 -10.02 12.09
CA TRP A 78 -16.49 -9.95 11.20
C TRP A 78 -17.68 -9.32 11.95
N TRP A 79 -17.84 -9.65 13.23
CA TRP A 79 -18.81 -9.03 14.12
C TRP A 79 -18.60 -7.52 14.26
N ALA A 80 -17.38 -7.05 14.52
CA ALA A 80 -17.11 -5.62 14.62
C ALA A 80 -17.47 -4.83 13.35
N ARG A 81 -17.34 -5.46 12.17
CA ARG A 81 -17.76 -4.87 10.89
C ARG A 81 -19.28 -4.76 10.76
N HIS A 82 -20.03 -5.81 11.12
CA HIS A 82 -21.49 -5.79 11.07
C HIS A 82 -22.11 -4.84 12.08
N TRP A 83 -21.54 -4.73 13.28
CA TRP A 83 -21.98 -3.76 14.28
C TRP A 83 -21.73 -2.31 13.83
N ALA A 84 -20.58 -2.02 13.22
CA ALA A 84 -20.30 -0.69 12.68
C ALA A 84 -21.26 -0.31 11.53
N GLN A 85 -21.61 -1.26 10.66
CA GLN A 85 -22.59 -1.05 9.58
C GLN A 85 -24.02 -0.89 10.13
N GLY A 86 -24.40 -1.68 11.14
CA GLY A 86 -25.71 -1.59 11.78
C GLY A 86 -25.94 -0.27 12.51
N ILE A 87 -24.94 0.21 13.26
CA ILE A 87 -25.02 1.48 14.00
C ILE A 87 -25.12 2.67 13.03
N GLY A 88 -24.34 2.66 11.94
CA GLY A 88 -24.37 3.72 10.93
C GLY A 88 -25.73 3.86 10.23
N ALA A 89 -26.38 2.74 9.90
CA ALA A 89 -27.69 2.74 9.26
C ALA A 89 -28.82 3.18 10.21
N ALA A 90 -28.78 2.75 11.49
CA ALA A 90 -29.79 3.16 12.46
C ALA A 90 -29.68 4.66 12.81
N ALA A 91 -28.46 5.18 12.93
CA ALA A 91 -28.23 6.58 13.26
C ALA A 91 -28.75 7.54 12.17
N SER A 92 -28.60 7.19 10.89
CA SER A 92 -29.09 8.03 9.78
C SER A 92 -30.62 8.08 9.70
N VAL A 93 -31.30 6.95 9.93
CA VAL A 93 -32.77 6.88 9.98
C VAL A 93 -33.32 7.69 11.16
N LEU A 94 -32.74 7.53 12.35
CA LEU A 94 -33.16 8.27 13.54
C LEU A 94 -32.94 9.78 13.36
N LEU A 95 -31.80 10.19 12.81
CA LEU A 95 -31.52 11.60 12.54
C LEU A 95 -32.51 12.17 11.51
N GLY A 96 -32.83 11.42 10.45
CA GLY A 96 -33.83 11.81 9.46
C GLY A 96 -35.25 11.94 10.03
N LEU A 97 -35.69 10.98 10.86
CA LEU A 97 -36.98 11.07 11.56
C LEU A 97 -37.01 12.27 12.53
N LEU A 98 -35.93 12.50 13.26
CA LEU A 98 -35.84 13.60 14.21
C LEU A 98 -35.94 14.95 13.47
N LEU A 99 -35.13 15.15 12.43
CA LEU A 99 -35.18 16.35 11.59
C LEU A 99 -36.57 16.54 10.98
N GLY A 100 -37.15 15.48 10.42
CA GLY A 100 -38.49 15.51 9.84
C GLY A 100 -39.60 15.85 10.84
N TYR A 101 -39.51 15.38 12.09
CA TYR A 101 -40.46 15.71 13.14
C TYR A 101 -40.33 17.16 13.62
N THR A 102 -39.09 17.69 13.63
CA THR A 102 -38.82 19.05 14.13
C THR A 102 -39.09 20.16 13.11
N LEU A 103 -39.21 19.84 11.81
CA LEU A 103 -39.46 20.84 10.78
C LEU A 103 -40.97 21.10 10.64
N PRO A 104 -41.48 22.28 11.03
CA PRO A 104 -42.86 22.65 10.75
C PRO A 104 -43.07 22.69 9.22
N GLY A 105 -44.13 22.02 8.75
CA GLY A 105 -44.45 21.95 7.32
C GLY A 105 -44.53 23.35 6.71
N GLN A 106 -43.67 23.62 5.73
CA GLN A 106 -43.67 24.89 5.02
C GLN A 106 -44.98 25.01 4.22
N PRO A 107 -45.76 26.08 4.39
CA PRO A 107 -47.00 26.25 3.62
C PRO A 107 -46.67 26.27 2.12
N PRO A 108 -47.49 25.61 1.28
CA PRO A 108 -47.26 25.54 -0.16
C PRO A 108 -47.30 26.96 -0.74
N GLY A 109 -46.14 27.51 -1.08
CA GLY A 109 -46.03 28.86 -1.66
C GLY A 109 -44.73 29.62 -1.41
N SER A 110 -43.88 29.17 -0.47
CA SER A 110 -42.56 29.80 -0.28
C SER A 110 -41.48 29.06 -1.08
N SER A 111 -41.40 29.37 -2.37
CA SER A 111 -40.15 29.16 -3.12
C SER A 111 -39.12 30.14 -2.59
N PRO A 112 -37.97 29.70 -2.04
CA PRO A 112 -36.89 30.60 -1.71
C PRO A 112 -36.29 31.13 -3.01
N SER A 113 -36.50 32.42 -3.29
CA SER A 113 -35.78 33.12 -4.34
C SER A 113 -34.31 33.23 -3.92
N HIS A 114 -33.50 32.23 -4.28
CA HIS A 114 -32.05 32.33 -4.15
C HIS A 114 -31.53 33.27 -5.25
N ASP A 115 -31.44 34.56 -4.92
CA ASP A 115 -30.87 35.59 -5.79
C ASP A 115 -29.32 35.57 -5.77
N LEU A 116 -28.75 34.35 -5.86
CA LEU A 116 -27.30 34.13 -5.83
C LEU A 116 -26.61 34.53 -7.15
N LEU A 117 -27.38 34.90 -8.18
CA LEU A 117 -26.88 35.31 -9.50
C LEU A 117 -26.87 36.83 -9.70
N ALA A 118 -27.42 37.63 -8.77
CA ALA A 118 -27.43 39.09 -8.86
C ALA A 118 -26.03 39.75 -8.76
N VAL A 119 -25.00 38.99 -8.41
CA VAL A 119 -23.60 39.47 -8.29
C VAL A 119 -22.89 39.56 -9.65
N LEU A 120 -23.42 38.93 -10.70
CA LEU A 120 -22.85 38.97 -12.05
C LEU A 120 -23.65 39.98 -12.90
N GLY A 121 -23.15 41.21 -12.98
CA GLY A 121 -23.71 42.21 -13.91
C GLY A 121 -23.63 41.73 -15.36
N SER A 122 -24.66 41.97 -16.16
CA SER A 122 -24.76 41.50 -17.56
C SER A 122 -24.01 42.37 -18.58
N THR A 123 -23.18 43.33 -18.14
CA THR A 123 -22.35 44.16 -19.02
C THR A 123 -20.90 43.62 -19.07
N PRO A 124 -20.37 43.24 -20.25
CA PRO A 124 -18.97 42.86 -20.36
C PRO A 124 -18.05 44.07 -20.16
N PRO A 125 -16.88 43.93 -19.51
CA PRO A 125 -16.31 42.72 -18.91
C PRO A 125 -16.65 42.62 -17.41
N GLY A 126 -17.63 41.80 -17.05
CA GLY A 126 -17.94 41.31 -15.69
C GLY A 126 -17.47 42.17 -14.51
N ALA A 127 -18.20 43.22 -14.18
CA ALA A 127 -17.97 43.96 -12.93
C ALA A 127 -18.56 43.17 -11.74
N LEU A 128 -17.71 42.83 -10.77
CA LEU A 128 -18.15 42.36 -9.45
C LEU A 128 -18.49 43.59 -8.60
N CYS A 129 -19.78 43.88 -8.41
CA CYS A 129 -20.20 44.89 -7.44
C CYS A 129 -20.07 44.29 -6.03
N ALA A 130 -19.31 44.96 -5.14
CA ALA A 130 -19.16 44.53 -3.75
C ALA A 130 -20.51 44.49 -2.99
N ARG A 131 -21.47 45.31 -3.43
CA ARG A 131 -22.88 45.28 -3.01
C ARG A 131 -23.82 45.78 -4.14
N PRO A 132 -25.05 45.25 -4.25
CA PRO A 132 -25.96 45.52 -5.35
C PRO A 132 -26.43 46.98 -5.45
N GLU A 133 -26.54 47.71 -4.33
CA GLU A 133 -26.99 49.11 -4.30
C GLU A 133 -26.09 50.08 -5.09
N PHE A 134 -24.83 49.72 -5.36
CA PHE A 134 -23.89 50.58 -6.08
C PHE A 134 -23.92 50.39 -7.60
N CYS A 135 -24.56 49.34 -8.11
CA CYS A 135 -24.56 49.00 -9.52
C CYS A 135 -25.48 49.94 -10.37
N TYR A 136 -26.40 50.69 -9.74
CA TYR A 136 -27.35 51.59 -10.43
C TYR A 136 -27.05 53.09 -10.32
N LEU A 137 -25.89 53.49 -9.79
CA LEU A 137 -25.48 54.90 -9.79
C LEU A 137 -25.07 55.33 -11.21
N LYS A 138 -26.09 55.75 -11.96
CA LYS A 138 -26.00 56.35 -13.29
C LYS A 138 -25.18 57.64 -13.18
N VAL A 139 -23.91 57.55 -13.57
CA VAL A 139 -22.99 58.68 -13.64
C VAL A 139 -23.51 59.66 -14.71
N ASN A 140 -24.34 60.63 -14.30
CA ASN A 140 -24.57 61.83 -15.09
C ASN A 140 -23.38 62.77 -14.88
N LEU A 141 -22.30 62.53 -15.62
CA LEU A 141 -21.24 63.52 -15.82
C LEU A 141 -21.63 64.37 -17.03
N LYS A 142 -22.23 65.52 -16.69
CA LYS A 142 -22.33 66.80 -17.41
C LYS A 142 -22.54 66.82 -18.92
#